data_AF-A0A8J7E5T6-F1
#
_entry.id   AF-A0A8J7E5T6-F1
#
_cell.length_a   1.000
_cell.length_b   1.000
_cell.length_c   1.000
_cell.angle_alpha   90.00
_cell.angle_beta   90.00
_cell.angle_gamma   90.00
#
_symmetry.space_group_name_H-M   'P 1'
#
loop_
_entity.id
_entity.type
_entity.pdbx_description
1 polymer ?
#
loop_
_entity_poly.entity_id
_entity_poly.type
_entity_poly.pdbx_seq_one_letter_code
_entity_poly.pdbx_strand_id
1 'polypeptide(L)'
;MPPLDIRQRAIALLDQLPQNKLAAVVQLLEVLAEPVPQAQANPGEAPLLAIIQWQLPAPEQSRLDDLRDAQRAAQEGQRCEWGELTDAEHQELLHYEDRLEQHRVERLEALIALAKLRNLDLISLNQQFSSPAQPFNAACSTLLL
;
A
#
# COMPACT_ATOMS: atom_id res chain seq x y z
N MET A 1 -30.51 -6.63 -5.15
CA MET A 1 -29.83 -7.29 -6.28
C MET A 1 -29.67 -8.76 -5.92
N PRO A 2 -30.24 -9.71 -6.68
CA PRO A 2 -30.37 -11.09 -6.24
C PRO A 2 -29.06 -11.89 -6.42
N PRO A 3 -28.90 -13.05 -5.75
CA PRO A 3 -27.67 -13.88 -5.80
C PRO A 3 -27.53 -14.73 -7.09
N LEU A 4 -28.39 -14.52 -8.08
CA LEU A 4 -28.57 -15.42 -9.23
C LEU A 4 -27.50 -15.24 -10.33
N ASP A 5 -26.86 -14.08 -10.43
CA ASP A 5 -25.95 -13.77 -11.54
C ASP A 5 -24.61 -14.51 -11.47
N ILE A 6 -24.08 -14.76 -10.27
CA ILE A 6 -22.75 -15.36 -10.10
C ILE A 6 -22.76 -16.82 -10.58
N ARG A 7 -23.82 -17.57 -10.26
CA ARG A 7 -23.95 -18.98 -10.66
C ARG A 7 -24.08 -19.13 -12.17
N GLN A 8 -24.92 -18.31 -12.80
CA GLN A 8 -25.11 -18.34 -14.25
C GLN A 8 -23.85 -17.94 -15.01
N ARG A 9 -23.13 -16.94 -14.49
CA ARG A 9 -21.86 -16.49 -15.07
C ARG A 9 -20.75 -17.54 -14.93
N ALA A 10 -20.71 -18.28 -13.81
CA ALA A 10 -19.78 -19.40 -13.65
C ALA A 10 -20.06 -20.53 -14.64
N ILE A 11 -21.34 -20.88 -14.87
CA ILE A 11 -21.73 -21.90 -15.85
C ILE A 11 -21.33 -21.47 -17.26
N ALA A 12 -21.63 -20.22 -17.65
CA ALA A 12 -21.27 -19.70 -18.97
C ALA A 12 -19.74 -19.69 -19.22
N LEU A 13 -18.93 -19.51 -18.18
CA LEU A 13 -17.47 -19.59 -18.27
C LEU A 13 -16.99 -21.04 -18.45
N LEU A 14 -17.65 -22.01 -17.82
CA LEU A 14 -17.34 -23.43 -18.00
C LEU A 14 -17.71 -23.92 -19.40
N ASP A 15 -18.81 -23.44 -19.97
CA ASP A 15 -19.25 -23.79 -21.33
C ASP A 15 -18.32 -23.24 -22.42
N GLN A 16 -17.57 -22.17 -22.12
CA GLN A 16 -16.59 -21.57 -23.05
C GLN A 16 -15.23 -22.28 -23.03
N LEU A 17 -15.03 -23.25 -22.14
CA LEU A 17 -13.75 -23.95 -22.04
C LEU A 17 -13.63 -25.06 -23.07
N PRO A 18 -12.46 -25.22 -23.70
CA PRO A 18 -12.20 -26.34 -24.58
C PRO A 18 -12.16 -27.64 -23.77
N GLN A 19 -12.76 -28.72 -24.31
CA GLN A 19 -12.98 -29.99 -23.60
C GLN A 19 -11.70 -30.60 -23.02
N ASN A 20 -10.55 -30.37 -23.65
CA ASN A 20 -9.25 -30.84 -23.19
C ASN A 20 -8.74 -30.17 -21.90
N LYS A 21 -9.38 -29.08 -21.44
CA LYS A 21 -9.04 -28.36 -20.20
C LYS A 21 -10.06 -28.56 -19.07
N LEU A 22 -11.19 -29.22 -19.34
CA LEU A 22 -12.24 -29.44 -18.33
C LEU A 22 -11.72 -30.20 -17.11
N ALA A 23 -10.92 -31.25 -17.31
CA ALA A 23 -10.35 -32.04 -16.22
C ALA A 23 -9.44 -31.19 -15.29
N ALA A 24 -8.62 -30.30 -15.87
CA ALA A 24 -7.74 -29.42 -15.11
C ALA A 24 -8.52 -28.36 -14.33
N VAL A 25 -9.63 -27.86 -14.90
CA VAL A 25 -10.48 -26.88 -14.23
C VAL A 25 -11.30 -27.51 -13.10
N VAL A 26 -11.76 -28.76 -13.27
CA VAL A 26 -12.41 -29.50 -12.17
C VAL A 26 -11.44 -29.71 -11.01
N GLN A 27 -10.20 -30.13 -11.28
CA GLN A 27 -9.17 -30.27 -10.24
C GLN A 27 -8.88 -28.95 -9.53
N LEU A 28 -8.80 -27.83 -10.27
CA LEU A 28 -8.64 -26.51 -9.68
C LEU A 28 -9.85 -26.14 -8.80
N LEU A 29 -11.07 -26.41 -9.26
CA LEU A 29 -12.28 -26.12 -8.50
C LEU A 29 -12.38 -27.00 -7.25
N GLU A 30 -11.92 -28.25 -7.28
CA GLU A 30 -11.80 -29.11 -6.11
C GLU A 30 -10.83 -28.53 -5.08
N VAL A 31 -9.65 -28.06 -5.51
CA VAL A 31 -8.68 -27.37 -4.65
C VAL A 31 -9.24 -26.06 -4.07
N LEU A 32 -10.02 -25.31 -4.85
CA LEU A 32 -10.65 -24.06 -4.39
C LEU A 32 -11.89 -24.31 -3.51
N ALA A 33 -12.54 -25.47 -3.66
CA ALA A 33 -13.70 -25.89 -2.87
C ALA A 33 -13.30 -26.61 -1.58
N GLU A 34 -12.07 -27.12 -1.49
CA GLU A 34 -11.48 -27.42 -0.20
C GLU A 34 -11.60 -26.16 0.64
N PRO A 35 -12.20 -26.22 1.84
CA PRO A 35 -12.16 -25.11 2.74
C PRO A 35 -10.68 -24.87 3.01
N VAL A 36 -10.12 -23.82 2.38
CA VAL A 36 -8.84 -23.26 2.77
C VAL A 36 -8.91 -23.24 4.29
N PRO A 37 -8.05 -23.98 5.01
CA PRO A 37 -8.05 -23.94 6.45
C PRO A 37 -8.09 -22.47 6.75
N GLN A 38 -9.18 -21.98 7.35
CA GLN A 38 -9.27 -20.59 7.75
C GLN A 38 -8.05 -20.45 8.62
N ALA A 39 -6.97 -19.87 8.07
CA ALA A 39 -5.76 -19.61 8.79
C ALA A 39 -6.31 -18.76 9.91
N GLN A 40 -6.44 -19.37 11.10
CA GLN A 40 -7.09 -18.75 12.23
C GLN A 40 -6.41 -17.41 12.31
N ALA A 41 -7.13 -16.33 11.99
CA ALA A 41 -6.55 -15.02 11.87
C ALA A 41 -5.88 -14.78 13.21
N ASN A 42 -4.57 -14.94 13.25
CA ASN A 42 -3.88 -15.05 14.53
C ASN A 42 -4.14 -13.70 15.18
N PRO A 43 -4.71 -13.65 16.39
CA PRO A 43 -5.11 -12.38 16.98
C PRO A 43 -3.92 -11.41 17.12
N GLY A 44 -2.68 -11.93 17.10
CA GLY A 44 -1.45 -11.14 17.03
C GLY A 44 -1.15 -10.51 15.65
N GLU A 45 -1.77 -10.94 14.56
CA GLU A 45 -1.54 -10.37 13.22
C GLU A 45 -2.27 -9.06 12.99
N ALA A 46 -3.52 -8.93 13.47
CA ALA A 46 -4.32 -7.72 13.28
C ALA A 46 -3.62 -6.42 13.71
N PRO A 47 -2.98 -6.34 14.91
CA PRO A 47 -2.25 -5.13 15.30
C PRO A 47 -1.01 -4.89 14.44
N LEU A 48 -0.29 -5.94 14.03
CA LEU A 48 0.87 -5.82 13.16
C LEU A 48 0.48 -5.29 11.77
N LEU A 49 -0.61 -5.80 11.21
CA LEU A 49 -1.17 -5.36 9.94
C LEU A 49 -1.62 -3.90 10.00
N ALA A 50 -2.17 -3.45 11.13
CA ALA A 50 -2.54 -2.05 11.32
C ALA A 50 -1.31 -1.13 11.31
N ILE A 51 -0.22 -1.52 11.99
CA ILE A 51 1.05 -0.76 11.97
C ILE A 51 1.63 -0.73 10.56
N ILE A 52 1.67 -1.88 9.86
CA ILE A 52 2.26 -1.99 8.52
C ILE A 52 1.54 -1.13 7.48
N GLN A 53 0.21 -1.04 7.60
CA GLN A 53 -0.67 -0.32 6.67
C GLN A 53 -0.93 1.13 7.09
N TRP A 54 -0.46 1.55 8.26
CA TRP A 54 -0.64 2.93 8.69
C TRP A 54 0.03 3.88 7.71
N GLN A 55 -0.68 4.97 7.42
CA GLN A 55 -0.25 6.08 6.59
C GLN A 55 -0.71 7.36 7.27
N LEU A 56 -0.03 8.47 6.98
CA LEU A 56 -0.52 9.79 7.36
C LEU A 56 -1.92 10.01 6.78
N PRO A 57 -2.86 10.56 7.58
CA PRO A 57 -4.14 11.01 7.04
C PRO A 57 -3.91 11.99 5.88
N ALA A 58 -4.76 11.93 4.86
CA ALA A 58 -4.69 12.79 3.68
C ALA A 58 -4.44 14.30 3.96
N PRO A 59 -5.10 14.95 4.95
CA PRO A 59 -4.82 16.36 5.24
C PRO A 59 -3.40 16.58 5.81
N GLU A 60 -2.91 15.67 6.65
CA GLU A 60 -1.56 15.75 7.20
C GLU A 60 -0.51 15.48 6.11
N GLN A 61 -0.77 14.52 5.22
CA GLN A 61 0.10 14.23 4.08
C GLN A 61 0.20 15.44 3.13
N SER A 62 -0.94 16.07 2.79
CA SER A 62 -0.96 17.28 1.96
C SER A 62 -0.17 18.41 2.60
N ARG A 63 -0.33 18.63 3.91
CA ARG A 63 0.40 19.67 4.64
C ARG A 63 1.90 19.39 4.65
N LEU A 64 2.31 18.15 4.85
CA LEU A 64 3.72 17.76 4.77
C LEU A 64 4.31 18.01 3.38
N ASP A 65 3.57 17.69 2.32
CA ASP A 65 4.02 17.91 0.95
C ASP A 65 4.18 19.42 0.65
N ASP A 66 3.23 20.26 1.08
CA ASP A 66 3.33 21.72 0.98
C ASP A 66 4.58 22.27 1.69
N LEU A 67 4.85 21.79 2.93
CA LEU A 67 6.01 22.20 3.72
C LEU A 67 7.33 21.79 3.05
N ARG A 68 7.40 20.57 2.48
CA ARG A 68 8.58 20.09 1.75
C ARG A 68 8.84 20.88 0.48
N ASP A 69 7.78 21.23 -0.26
CA ASP A 69 7.90 22.03 -1.48
C ASP A 69 8.34 23.46 -1.18
N ALA A 70 7.80 24.08 -0.12
CA ALA A 70 8.25 25.39 0.35
C ALA A 70 9.73 25.35 0.79
N GLN A 71 10.15 24.32 1.53
CA GLN A 71 11.56 24.15 1.92
C GLN A 71 12.49 24.04 0.70
N ARG A 72 12.10 23.24 -0.30
CA ARG A 72 12.89 23.05 -1.53
C ARG A 72 13.02 24.35 -2.32
N ALA A 73 11.91 25.07 -2.49
CA ALA A 73 11.92 26.37 -3.18
C ALA A 73 12.85 27.38 -2.48
N ALA A 74 12.81 27.43 -1.14
CA ALA A 74 13.71 28.28 -0.35
C ALA A 74 15.19 27.92 -0.51
N GLN A 75 15.53 26.62 -0.51
CA GLN A 75 16.91 26.13 -0.70
C GLN A 75 17.46 26.40 -2.10
N GLU A 76 16.62 26.37 -3.12
CA GLU A 76 17.01 26.62 -4.52
C GLU A 76 17.15 28.12 -4.85
N GLY A 77 16.96 29.00 -3.86
CA GLY A 77 17.01 30.45 -4.07
C GLY A 77 15.89 30.97 -4.97
N GLN A 78 14.91 30.14 -5.28
CA GLN A 78 13.71 30.53 -5.99
C GLN A 78 12.80 31.22 -4.98
N ARG A 79 12.65 32.54 -5.13
CA ARG A 79 11.53 33.28 -4.52
C ARG A 79 10.23 32.84 -5.22
N CYS A 80 9.84 31.58 -5.07
CA CYS A 80 8.48 31.17 -5.36
C CYS A 80 7.54 31.89 -4.39
N GLU A 81 6.26 31.95 -4.74
CA GLU A 81 5.21 32.65 -3.99
C GLU A 81 5.08 32.19 -2.52
N TRP A 82 5.71 31.05 -2.18
CA TRP A 82 5.69 30.39 -0.88
C TRP A 82 6.66 30.97 0.17
N GLY A 83 7.61 31.83 -0.22
CA GLY A 83 8.55 32.45 0.72
C GLY A 83 9.46 31.45 1.46
N GLU A 84 10.27 31.94 2.40
CA GLU A 84 10.99 31.08 3.35
C GLU A 84 10.01 30.55 4.40
N LEU A 85 10.12 29.27 4.75
CA LEU A 85 9.36 28.67 5.85
C LEU A 85 9.61 29.46 7.14
N THR A 86 8.55 29.76 7.87
CA THR A 86 8.67 30.34 9.22
C THR A 86 9.27 29.33 10.20
N ASP A 87 9.76 29.80 11.36
CA ASP A 87 10.28 28.91 12.41
C ASP A 87 9.23 27.89 12.87
N ALA A 88 7.96 28.31 12.94
CA ALA A 88 6.86 27.44 13.33
C ALA A 88 6.61 26.33 12.29
N GLU A 89 6.68 26.66 11.00
CA GLU A 89 6.50 25.70 9.92
C GLU A 89 7.70 24.76 9.78
N HIS A 90 8.91 25.23 10.07
CA HIS A 90 10.08 24.36 10.18
C HIS A 90 9.93 23.34 11.32
N GLN A 91 9.44 23.77 12.49
CA GLN A 91 9.18 22.85 13.60
C GLN A 91 8.06 21.85 13.26
N GLU A 92 7.03 22.30 12.55
CA GLU A 92 5.95 21.44 12.06
C GLU A 92 6.48 20.37 11.09
N LEU A 93 7.35 20.77 10.14
CA LEU A 93 7.99 19.85 9.19
C LEU A 93 8.84 18.81 9.92
N LEU A 94 9.69 19.23 10.86
CA LEU A 94 10.51 18.31 11.67
C LEU A 94 9.63 17.32 12.43
N HIS A 95 8.52 17.78 13.02
CA HIS A 95 7.61 16.90 13.74
C HIS A 95 6.98 15.82 12.84
N TYR A 96 6.60 16.17 11.62
CA TYR A 96 6.09 15.19 10.67
C TYR A 96 7.17 14.18 10.23
N GLU A 97 8.39 14.62 9.97
CA GLU A 97 9.50 13.73 9.62
C GLU A 97 9.84 12.77 10.76
N ASP A 98 9.94 13.26 12.00
CA ASP A 98 10.19 12.44 13.18
C ASP A 98 9.12 11.35 13.35
N ARG A 99 7.83 11.71 13.16
CA ARG A 99 6.73 10.74 13.20
C ARG A 99 6.84 9.68 12.11
N LEU A 100 7.22 10.09 10.90
CA LEU A 100 7.42 9.17 9.78
C LEU A 100 8.62 8.24 10.01
N GLU A 101 9.71 8.74 10.56
CA GLU A 101 10.88 7.94 10.90
C GLU A 101 10.56 6.92 11.99
N GLN A 102 9.87 7.35 13.05
CA GLN A 102 9.40 6.45 14.10
C GLN A 102 8.49 5.35 13.52
N HIS A 103 7.54 5.72 12.66
CA HIS A 103 6.68 4.74 12.00
C HIS A 103 7.45 3.79 11.09
N ARG A 104 8.47 4.24 10.35
CA ARG A 104 9.31 3.36 9.51
C ARG A 104 9.98 2.27 10.34
N VAL A 105 10.45 2.61 11.54
CA VAL A 105 11.04 1.64 12.48
C VAL A 105 9.98 0.66 12.97
N GLU A 106 8.85 1.16 13.47
CA GLU A 106 7.74 0.32 13.96
C GLU A 106 7.18 -0.60 12.86
N ARG A 107 7.08 -0.10 11.63
CA ARG A 107 6.67 -0.88 10.46
C ARG A 107 7.66 -2.01 10.18
N LEU A 108 8.96 -1.76 10.25
CA LEU A 108 9.97 -2.79 10.05
C LEU A 108 9.88 -3.88 11.14
N GLU A 109 9.73 -3.47 12.41
CA GLU A 109 9.54 -4.41 13.52
C GLU A 109 8.27 -5.25 13.34
N ALA A 110 7.17 -4.62 12.92
CA ALA A 110 5.92 -5.31 12.65
C ALA A 110 6.02 -6.28 11.47
N LEU A 111 6.74 -5.92 10.40
CA LEU A 111 7.02 -6.82 9.28
C LEU A 111 7.85 -8.03 9.72
N ILE A 112 8.87 -7.84 10.56
CA ILE A 112 9.68 -8.94 11.10
C ILE A 112 8.83 -9.87 11.98
N ALA A 113 7.97 -9.31 12.83
CA ALA A 113 7.06 -10.10 13.64
C ALA A 113 6.06 -10.89 12.79
N LEU A 114 5.49 -10.25 11.75
CA LEU A 114 4.54 -10.88 10.85
C LEU A 114 5.19 -11.98 9.99
N ALA A 115 6.43 -11.78 9.54
CA ALA A 115 7.23 -12.77 8.84
C ALA A 115 7.43 -14.04 9.70
N LYS A 116 7.72 -13.87 10.99
CA LYS A 116 7.83 -15.00 11.94
C LYS A 116 6.50 -15.74 12.12
N LEU A 117 5.39 -15.00 12.23
CA LEU A 117 4.06 -15.61 12.40
C LEU A 117 3.62 -16.40 11.17
N ARG A 118 3.88 -15.87 9.97
CA ARG A 118 3.49 -16.49 8.70
C ARG A 118 4.52 -17.47 8.14
N ASN A 119 5.70 -17.57 8.78
CA ASN A 119 6.85 -18.31 8.27
C ASN A 119 7.18 -17.94 6.81
N LEU A 120 7.19 -16.64 6.51
CA LEU A 120 7.50 -16.07 5.22
C LEU A 120 8.77 -15.24 5.30
N ASP A 121 9.47 -15.08 4.18
CA ASP A 121 10.62 -14.19 4.12
C ASP A 121 10.21 -12.71 4.14
N LEU A 122 11.06 -11.87 4.72
CA LEU A 122 10.78 -10.45 4.90
C LEU A 122 10.65 -9.69 3.57
N ILE A 123 11.35 -10.13 2.52
CA ILE A 123 11.37 -9.46 1.22
C ILE A 123 10.02 -9.65 0.52
N SER A 124 9.56 -10.90 0.40
CA SER A 124 8.25 -11.23 -0.16
C SER A 124 7.13 -10.55 0.61
N LEU A 125 7.24 -10.49 1.93
CA LEU A 125 6.24 -9.86 2.77
C LEU A 125 6.25 -8.32 2.60
N ASN A 126 7.42 -7.69 2.54
CA ASN A 126 7.51 -6.25 2.25
C ASN A 126 6.98 -5.92 0.85
N GLN A 127 7.22 -6.77 -0.16
CA GLN A 127 6.67 -6.59 -1.50
C GLN A 127 5.14 -6.65 -1.52
N GLN A 128 4.52 -7.55 -0.75
CA GLN A 128 3.06 -7.64 -0.63
C GLN A 128 2.44 -6.37 -0.07
N PHE A 129 3.11 -5.72 0.88
CA PHE A 129 2.63 -4.48 1.51
C PHE A 129 3.20 -3.21 0.87
N SER A 130 4.11 -3.36 -0.10
CA SER A 130 4.51 -2.27 -0.98
C SER A 130 3.46 -2.17 -2.09
N SER A 131 2.35 -1.48 -1.81
CA SER A 131 1.45 -1.06 -2.89
C SER A 131 2.27 -0.26 -3.91
N PRO A 132 1.96 -0.36 -5.23
CA PRO A 132 2.69 0.41 -6.23
C PRO A 132 2.60 1.87 -5.82
N ALA A 133 3.77 2.45 -5.55
CA ALA A 133 3.91 3.88 -5.36
C ALA A 133 3.08 4.56 -6.45
N GLN A 134 2.21 5.49 -6.03
CA GLN A 134 1.66 6.47 -6.96
C GLN A 134 2.80 6.91 -7.88
N PRO A 135 2.59 6.97 -9.21
CA PRO A 135 3.59 7.57 -10.07
C PRO A 135 3.86 8.94 -9.48
N PHE A 136 5.09 9.16 -9.03
CA PHE A 136 5.63 10.48 -8.81
C PHE A 136 5.20 11.27 -10.04
N ASN A 137 4.27 12.21 -9.86
CA ASN A 137 3.91 13.16 -10.90
C ASN A 137 5.20 13.93 -11.16
N ALA A 138 5.96 13.50 -12.16
CA ALA A 138 6.92 14.34 -12.85
C ALA A 138 6.13 15.39 -13.62
N ALA A 139 5.46 16.27 -12.89
CA ALA A 139 4.85 17.48 -13.42
C ALA A 139 5.81 18.64 -13.14
N CYS A 140 7.00 18.56 -13.73
CA CYS A 140 7.82 19.74 -14.03
C CYS A 140 8.92 19.35 -15.03
N SER A 141 8.53 19.05 -16.28
CA SER A 141 9.43 19.06 -17.44
C SER A 141 8.62 19.26 -18.72
N THR A 142 7.96 20.41 -18.80
CA THR A 142 7.61 21.01 -20.09
C THR A 142 7.99 22.48 -20.02
N LEU A 143 9.23 22.79 -20.40
CA LEU A 143 9.63 23.98 -21.17
C LEU A 143 11.15 24.13 -21.15
N LEU A 144 11.79 23.76 -22.26
CA LEU A 144 12.85 24.48 -22.97
C LEU A 144 13.78 23.50 -23.71
N LEU A 145 13.40 23.14 -24.94
CA LEU A 145 14.02 23.62 -26.18
C LEU A 145 13.22 23.14 -27.39
#